data_AF-A0A2V5PRR7-F1
#
_entry.id   AF-A0A2V5PRR7-F1
#
_cell.length_a   1.000
_cell.length_b   1.000
_cell.length_c   1.000
_cell.angle_alpha   90.00
_cell.angle_beta   90.00
_cell.angle_gamma   90.00
#
_symmetry.space_group_name_H-M   'P 1'
#
loop_
_entity.id
_entity.type
_entity.pdbx_description
1 polymer ?
#
loop_
_entity_poly.entity_id
_entity_poly.type
_entity_poly.pdbx_seq_one_letter_code
_entity_poly.pdbx_strand_id
1 'polypeptide(L)'
;MTESDYLQQLKSRWPQGGTASREVLSLAAEAVRDFPESAALWFLRGQLLVLAPVDYIFSKLDAICSFQKAIEIDPAFAEAYEQFSRSEDGARADPEQALEYYRKAAARRGKPRGES
;
A
#
# COMPACT_ATOMS: atom_id res chain seq x y z
N MET A 1 1.75 -10.99 -17.38
CA MET A 1 2.17 -11.29 -16.00
C MET A 1 0.97 -11.87 -15.25
N THR A 2 1.10 -12.96 -14.50
CA THR A 2 0.01 -13.46 -13.66
C THR A 2 0.13 -12.88 -12.25
N GLU A 3 -0.92 -13.01 -11.43
CA GLU A 3 -0.85 -12.63 -10.01
C GLU A 3 0.30 -13.34 -9.29
N SER A 4 0.43 -14.66 -9.51
CA SER A 4 1.49 -15.46 -8.91
C SER A 4 2.88 -15.01 -9.35
N ASP A 5 3.05 -14.61 -10.61
CA ASP A 5 4.30 -14.06 -11.11
C ASP A 5 4.63 -12.73 -10.40
N TYR A 6 3.67 -11.81 -10.27
CA TYR A 6 3.86 -10.59 -9.48
C TYR A 6 4.27 -10.89 -8.04
N LEU A 7 3.58 -11.81 -7.36
CA LEU A 7 3.91 -12.22 -6.00
C LEU A 7 5.34 -12.76 -5.89
N GLN A 8 5.76 -13.61 -6.83
CA GLN A 8 7.13 -14.14 -6.87
C GLN A 8 8.16 -13.04 -7.12
N GLN A 9 7.91 -12.15 -8.08
CA GLN A 9 8.83 -11.09 -8.45
C GLN A 9 8.99 -10.03 -7.34
N LEU A 10 7.91 -9.69 -6.63
CA LEU A 10 7.95 -8.79 -5.47
C LEU A 10 8.73 -9.40 -4.31
N LYS A 11 8.52 -10.68 -4.01
CA LYS A 11 9.27 -11.40 -2.97
C LYS A 11 10.75 -11.53 -3.32
N SER A 12 11.06 -11.83 -4.59
CA SER A 12 12.44 -11.96 -5.05
C SER A 12 13.23 -10.65 -5.01
N ARG A 13 12.55 -9.51 -5.19
CA ARG A 13 13.16 -8.17 -5.17
C ARG A 13 12.97 -7.45 -3.84
N TRP A 14 12.62 -8.19 -2.79
CA TRP A 14 12.38 -7.62 -1.49
C TRP A 14 13.63 -6.93 -0.95
N PRO A 15 13.51 -5.71 -0.39
CA PRO A 15 14.65 -5.02 0.20
C PRO A 15 15.20 -5.79 1.41
N GLN A 16 16.49 -6.15 1.35
CA GLN A 16 17.19 -6.84 2.44
C GLN A 16 17.71 -5.81 3.45
N GLY A 17 16.89 -5.46 4.46
CA GLY A 17 17.30 -4.60 5.58
C GLY A 17 17.50 -3.12 5.24
N GLY A 18 16.97 -2.65 4.11
CA GLY A 18 17.15 -1.28 3.63
C GLY A 18 15.92 -0.70 2.93
N THR A 19 16.15 0.36 2.18
CA THR A 19 15.11 1.08 1.42
C THR A 19 14.68 0.29 0.18
N ALA A 20 13.37 0.24 -0.08
CA ALA A 20 12.82 -0.35 -1.30
C ALA A 20 13.28 0.43 -2.54
N SER A 21 13.72 -0.28 -3.57
CA SER A 21 14.10 0.34 -4.84
C SER A 21 12.88 0.90 -5.58
N ARG A 22 13.09 1.93 -6.42
CA ARG A 22 12.02 2.46 -7.27
C ARG A 22 11.47 1.41 -8.25
N GLU A 23 12.28 0.42 -8.63
CA GLU A 23 11.86 -0.70 -9.47
C GLU A 23 10.81 -1.57 -8.76
N VAL A 24 11.09 -2.06 -7.54
CA VAL A 24 10.14 -2.93 -6.82
C VAL A 24 8.88 -2.16 -6.40
N LEU A 25 9.00 -0.86 -6.14
CA LEU A 25 7.86 0.01 -5.86
C LEU A 25 6.97 0.24 -7.09
N SER A 26 7.56 0.39 -8.27
CA SER A 26 6.83 0.50 -9.54
C SER A 26 6.13 -0.83 -9.85
N LEU A 27 6.85 -1.94 -9.70
CA LEU A 27 6.31 -3.28 -9.88
C LEU A 27 5.10 -3.53 -8.96
N ALA A 28 5.16 -3.10 -7.70
CA ALA A 28 4.05 -3.24 -6.77
C ALA A 28 2.85 -2.37 -7.17
N ALA A 29 3.08 -1.19 -7.74
CA ALA A 29 2.02 -0.32 -8.24
C ALA A 29 1.34 -0.90 -9.49
N GLU A 30 2.11 -1.53 -10.38
CA GLU A 30 1.59 -2.26 -11.53
C GLU A 30 0.78 -3.48 -11.11
N ALA A 31 1.29 -4.25 -10.14
CA ALA A 31 0.63 -5.46 -9.65
C ALA A 31 -0.79 -5.18 -9.14
N VAL A 32 -0.98 -4.14 -8.31
CA VAL A 32 -2.31 -3.77 -7.79
C VAL A 32 -3.21 -3.10 -8.83
N ARG A 33 -2.64 -2.56 -9.91
CA ARG A 33 -3.43 -2.03 -11.03
C ARG A 33 -3.98 -3.17 -11.89
N ASP A 34 -3.15 -4.16 -12.15
CA ASP A 34 -3.51 -5.30 -13.00
C ASP A 34 -4.39 -6.32 -12.23
N PHE A 35 -4.19 -6.43 -10.91
CA PHE A 35 -4.94 -7.31 -10.02
C PHE A 35 -5.51 -6.53 -8.81
N PRO A 36 -6.52 -5.68 -9.03
CA PRO A 36 -7.06 -4.81 -7.98
C PRO A 36 -7.80 -5.56 -6.86
N GLU A 37 -8.20 -6.81 -7.10
CA GLU A 37 -8.90 -7.68 -6.14
C GLU A 37 -7.95 -8.63 -5.40
N SER A 38 -6.63 -8.45 -5.51
CA SER A 38 -5.65 -9.27 -4.78
C SER A 38 -5.26 -8.61 -3.46
N ALA A 39 -5.80 -9.13 -2.36
CA ALA A 39 -5.44 -8.65 -1.02
C ALA A 39 -3.93 -8.79 -0.75
N ALA A 40 -3.32 -9.88 -1.22
CA ALA A 40 -1.89 -10.14 -1.06
C ALA A 40 -1.01 -9.10 -1.78
N LEU A 41 -1.37 -8.70 -3.01
CA LEU A 41 -0.61 -7.67 -3.74
C LEU A 41 -0.75 -6.29 -3.09
N TRP A 42 -1.94 -5.94 -2.61
CA TRP A 42 -2.15 -4.71 -1.83
C TRP A 42 -1.33 -4.71 -0.54
N PHE A 43 -1.29 -5.84 0.17
CA PHE A 43 -0.49 -5.99 1.38
C PHE A 43 1.02 -5.83 1.11
N LEU A 44 1.56 -6.52 0.09
CA LEU A 44 2.98 -6.38 -0.28
C LEU A 44 3.31 -4.95 -0.72
N ARG A 45 2.41 -4.31 -1.47
CA ARG A 45 2.57 -2.90 -1.84
C ARG A 45 2.67 -2.00 -0.61
N GLY A 46 1.79 -2.19 0.37
CA GLY A 46 1.81 -1.41 1.61
C GLY A 46 3.14 -1.54 2.35
N GLN A 47 3.63 -2.78 2.51
CA GLN A 47 4.92 -3.02 3.15
C GLN A 47 6.10 -2.37 2.40
N LEU A 48 6.13 -2.47 1.08
CA LEU A 48 7.17 -1.82 0.28
C LEU A 48 7.13 -0.29 0.40
N LEU A 49 5.93 0.29 0.48
CA LEU A 49 5.76 1.73 0.68
C LEU A 49 6.26 2.20 2.06
N VAL A 50 6.14 1.39 3.11
CA VAL A 50 6.74 1.69 4.42
C VAL A 50 8.26 1.82 4.32
N LEU A 51 8.87 1.02 3.43
CA LEU A 51 10.30 1.01 3.17
C LEU A 51 10.72 1.96 2.04
N ALA A 52 9.81 2.77 1.50
CA ALA A 52 10.11 3.64 0.38
C ALA A 52 11.08 4.77 0.76
N PRO A 53 11.86 5.30 -0.20
CA PRO A 53 12.65 6.51 0.00
C PRO A 53 11.77 7.69 0.44
N VAL A 54 12.33 8.60 1.25
CA VAL A 54 11.60 9.77 1.78
C VAL A 54 11.09 10.69 0.66
N ASP A 55 11.81 10.77 -0.45
CA ASP A 55 11.47 11.56 -1.64
C ASP A 55 10.51 10.84 -2.62
N TYR A 56 10.03 9.64 -2.26
CA TYR A 56 9.12 8.90 -3.13
C TYR A 56 7.74 9.58 -3.21
N ILE A 57 7.11 9.48 -4.39
CA ILE A 57 5.84 10.17 -4.67
C ILE A 57 4.67 9.67 -3.79
N PHE A 58 4.80 8.46 -3.25
CA PHE A 58 3.83 7.85 -2.34
C PHE A 58 4.39 7.84 -0.92
N SER A 59 3.52 8.17 0.03
CA SER A 59 3.85 8.39 1.44
C SER A 59 3.47 7.21 2.33
N LYS A 60 3.76 7.31 3.64
CA LYS A 60 3.25 6.37 4.65
C LYS A 60 1.73 6.24 4.63
N LEU A 61 0.99 7.31 4.28
CA LEU A 61 -0.47 7.23 4.15
C LEU A 61 -0.91 6.30 3.01
N ASP A 62 -0.16 6.27 1.91
CA ASP A 62 -0.44 5.36 0.80
C ASP A 62 -0.16 3.90 1.18
N ALA A 63 0.79 3.65 2.09
CA ALA A 63 1.02 2.33 2.66
C ALA A 63 -0.21 1.87 3.46
N ILE A 64 -0.73 2.74 4.32
CA ILE A 64 -1.92 2.51 5.14
C ILE A 64 -3.14 2.23 4.25
N CYS A 65 -3.35 3.02 3.21
CA CYS A 65 -4.43 2.79 2.24
C CYS A 65 -4.30 1.42 1.55
N SER A 66 -3.07 0.95 1.32
CA SER A 66 -2.83 -0.37 0.73
C SER A 66 -3.20 -1.49 1.70
N PHE A 67 -2.89 -1.35 3.00
CA PHE A 67 -3.34 -2.31 4.02
C PHE A 67 -4.86 -2.32 4.19
N GLN A 68 -5.49 -1.14 4.21
CA GLN A 68 -6.95 -1.03 4.22
C GLN A 68 -7.58 -1.73 3.03
N LYS A 69 -7.04 -1.55 1.83
CA LYS A 69 -7.53 -2.28 0.65
C LYS A 69 -7.37 -3.79 0.77
N ALA A 70 -6.27 -4.27 1.33
CA ALA A 70 -6.11 -5.70 1.61
C ALA A 70 -7.20 -6.22 2.57
N ILE A 71 -7.53 -5.46 3.62
CA ILE A 71 -8.60 -5.77 4.58
C ILE A 71 -10.00 -5.72 3.93
N GLU A 72 -10.27 -4.73 3.09
CA GLU A 72 -11.55 -4.60 2.39
C GLU A 72 -11.82 -5.79 1.45
N ILE A 73 -10.76 -6.30 0.81
CA ILE A 73 -10.83 -7.44 -0.12
C ILE A 73 -10.93 -8.75 0.66
N ASP A 74 -10.08 -8.91 1.68
CA ASP A 74 -10.07 -10.08 2.57
C ASP A 74 -10.16 -9.61 4.03
N PRO A 75 -11.38 -9.56 4.59
CA PRO A 75 -11.60 -9.19 5.98
C PRO A 75 -10.97 -10.17 7.00
N ALA A 76 -10.51 -11.34 6.56
CA ALA A 76 -9.81 -12.30 7.41
C ALA A 76 -8.28 -12.17 7.36
N PHE A 77 -7.74 -11.19 6.61
CA PHE A 77 -6.31 -11.03 6.41
C PHE A 77 -5.61 -10.44 7.64
N ALA A 78 -5.25 -11.32 8.58
CA ALA A 78 -4.69 -10.95 9.88
C ALA A 78 -3.43 -10.07 9.76
N GLU A 79 -2.50 -10.41 8.88
CA GLU A 79 -1.26 -9.64 8.73
C GLU A 79 -1.50 -8.20 8.26
N ALA A 80 -2.55 -7.97 7.46
CA ALA A 80 -2.90 -6.62 7.02
C ALA A 80 -3.43 -5.76 8.19
N TYR A 81 -4.21 -6.35 9.09
CA TYR A 81 -4.63 -5.69 10.33
C TYR A 81 -3.44 -5.36 11.22
N GLU A 82 -2.49 -6.27 11.38
CA GLU A 82 -1.29 -6.01 12.19
C GLU A 82 -0.50 -4.82 11.64
N GLN A 83 -0.28 -4.74 10.33
CA GLN A 83 0.44 -3.62 9.71
C GLN A 83 -0.37 -2.31 9.78
N PHE A 84 -1.70 -2.39 9.61
CA PHE A 84 -2.58 -1.24 9.76
C PHE A 84 -2.51 -0.68 11.19
N SER A 85 -2.72 -1.51 12.21
CA SER A 85 -2.71 -1.08 13.63
C SER A 85 -1.34 -0.59 14.11
N ARG A 86 -0.23 -1.06 13.52
CA ARG A 86 1.12 -0.55 13.84
C ARG A 86 1.38 0.86 13.32
N SER A 87 0.58 1.35 12.37
CA SER A 87 0.70 2.72 11.90
C SER A 87 0.08 3.68 12.91
N GLU A 88 0.71 4.84 13.16
CA GLU A 88 0.20 5.85 14.11
C GLU A 88 -1.26 6.27 13.81
N ASP A 89 -1.62 6.36 12.52
CA ASP A 89 -2.99 6.63 12.11
C ASP A 89 -3.91 5.43 12.35
N GLY A 90 -3.48 4.19 12.11
CA GLY A 90 -4.27 2.99 12.39
C GLY A 90 -4.41 2.65 13.88
N ALA A 91 -3.45 3.06 14.71
CA ALA A 91 -3.54 2.97 16.17
C ALA A 91 -4.55 3.97 16.78
N ARG A 92 -4.87 5.05 16.04
CA ARG A 92 -5.86 6.07 16.43
C ARG A 92 -7.18 5.96 15.67
N ALA A 93 -7.21 5.26 14.55
CA ALA A 93 -8.38 5.15 13.71
C ALA A 93 -9.30 4.03 14.19
N ASP A 94 -10.53 4.40 14.56
CA ASP A 94 -11.66 3.50 14.44
C ASP A 94 -11.72 2.96 13.00
N PRO A 95 -12.17 1.70 12.78
CA PRO A 95 -12.25 1.11 11.44
C PRO A 95 -13.08 1.94 10.45
N GLU A 96 -14.02 2.78 10.91
CA GLU A 96 -14.74 3.74 10.06
C GLU A 96 -13.88 4.95 9.65
N GLN A 97 -12.97 5.39 10.52
CA GLN A 97 -12.08 6.51 10.29
C GLN A 97 -10.97 6.15 9.29
N ALA A 98 -10.58 4.87 9.27
CA ALA A 98 -9.73 4.28 8.24
C ALA A 98 -10.28 4.54 6.81
N LEU A 99 -11.58 4.30 6.62
CA LEU A 99 -12.28 4.52 5.36
C LEU A 99 -12.32 6.01 4.96
N GLU A 100 -12.45 6.91 5.95
CA GLU A 100 -12.37 8.36 5.71
C GLU A 100 -10.97 8.80 5.26
N TYR A 101 -9.91 8.19 5.81
CA TYR A 101 -8.53 8.42 5.35
C TYR A 101 -8.33 7.96 3.90
N TYR A 102 -8.85 6.80 3.50
CA TYR A 102 -8.84 6.35 2.10
C TYR A 102 -9.48 7.38 1.17
N ARG A 103 -10.66 7.91 1.55
CA ARG A 103 -11.35 8.96 0.78
C ARG A 103 -10.52 10.24 0.67
N LYS A 104 -9.84 10.66 1.74
CA LYS A 104 -8.95 11.84 1.74
C LYS A 104 -7.70 11.63 0.89
N ALA A 105 -7.06 10.46 0.96
CA ALA A 105 -5.89 10.14 0.16
C ALA A 105 -6.23 10.04 -1.35
N ALA A 106 -7.34 9.37 -1.68
CA ALA A 106 -7.85 9.32 -3.05
C ALA A 106 -8.21 10.72 -3.59
N ALA A 107 -8.82 11.58 -2.76
CA ALA A 107 -9.11 12.97 -3.12
C ALA A 107 -7.83 13.80 -3.37
N ARG A 108 -6.73 13.52 -2.64
CA ARG A 108 -5.43 14.17 -2.88
C ARG A 108 -4.76 13.69 -4.16
N ARG A 109 -4.94 12.41 -4.55
CA ARG A 109 -4.46 11.89 -5.84
C ARG A 109 -5.28 12.39 -7.04
N GLY A 110 -6.55 12.77 -6.82
CA GLY A 110 -7.45 13.33 -7.85
C GLY A 110 -7.43 14.85 -7.98
N LYS A 111 -6.74 15.58 -7.11
CA LYS A 111 -6.52 17.01 -7.28
C LYS A 111 -5.26 17.22 -8.12
N PRO A 112 -5.35 17.75 -9.36
CA PRO A 112 -4.15 18.30 -9.99
C PRO A 112 -3.60 19.36 -9.04
N ARG A 113 -2.29 19.32 -8.81
CA ARG A 113 -1.56 20.41 -8.19
C ARG A 113 -1.51 21.57 -9.20
N GLY A 114 -2.66 22.18 -9.48
CA GLY A 114 -2.77 23.53 -10.01
C GLY A 114 -3.37 24.39 -8.92
N GLU A 115 -3.01 25.64 -8.72
CA GLU A 115 -2.06 26.54 -9.36
C GLU A 115 -2.14 27.78 -8.47
N SER A 116 -1.03 28.51 -8.31
CA SER A 116 -0.84 29.76 -7.55
C SER A 116 -0.49 29.63 -6.06
#